data_AF-A0A9W8Y4A6-F1
#
_entry.id   AF-A0A9W8Y4A6-F1
#
_cell.length_a   1.000
_cell.length_b   1.000
_cell.length_c   1.000
_cell.angle_alpha   90.00
_cell.angle_beta   90.00
_cell.angle_gamma   90.00
#
_symmetry.space_group_name_H-M   'P 1'
#
loop_
_entity.id
_entity.type
_entity.pdbx_description
1 polymer ?
#
loop_
_entity_poly.entity_id
_entity_poly.type
_entity_poly.pdbx_seq_one_letter_code
_entity_poly.pdbx_strand_id
1 'polypeptide(L)'
;MSDIAIRSIKSWVKKWGVGKRKRLGTEVEERVKLRVQELYVEYDLQDSEILLHILRKEGFDVSKWTPLRLKDDLGLERKPSRPNKKLPHELLTER
;
A
#
# COMPACT_ATOMS: atom_id res chain seq x y z
N MET A 1 17.20 -23.32 -30.09
CA MET A 1 16.09 -24.06 -29.43
C MET A 1 16.29 -24.03 -27.92
N SER A 2 15.59 -23.16 -27.16
CA SER A 2 15.43 -23.32 -25.70
C SER A 2 14.21 -22.52 -25.17
N ASP A 3 13.07 -22.56 -25.86
CA ASP A 3 11.80 -21.95 -25.39
C ASP A 3 11.16 -22.70 -24.19
N ILE A 4 11.76 -23.83 -23.81
CA ILE A 4 11.24 -24.77 -22.80
C ILE A 4 11.46 -24.23 -21.37
N ALA A 5 12.49 -23.40 -21.14
CA ALA A 5 12.86 -22.94 -19.81
C ALA A 5 11.86 -21.90 -19.25
N ILE A 6 11.44 -20.93 -20.07
CA ILE A 6 10.60 -19.81 -19.60
C ILE A 6 9.17 -20.28 -19.27
N ARG A 7 8.60 -21.18 -20.09
CA ARG A 7 7.26 -21.74 -19.83
C ARG A 7 7.23 -22.58 -18.56
N SER A 8 8.30 -23.34 -18.31
CA SER A 8 8.44 -24.19 -17.11
C SER A 8 8.59 -23.35 -15.84
N ILE A 9 9.42 -22.31 -15.86
CA ILE A 9 9.60 -21.39 -14.71
C ILE A 9 8.27 -20.69 -14.37
N LYS A 10 7.53 -20.16 -15.35
CA LYS A 10 6.22 -19.53 -15.11
C LYS A 10 5.19 -20.52 -14.53
N SER A 11 5.18 -21.76 -15.02
CA SER A 11 4.31 -22.81 -14.51
C SER A 11 4.63 -23.15 -13.04
N TRP A 12 5.91 -23.23 -12.70
CA TRP A 12 6.38 -23.49 -11.34
C TRP A 12 6.06 -22.33 -10.38
N VAL A 13 6.28 -21.09 -10.80
CA VAL A 13 5.91 -19.88 -10.03
C VAL A 13 4.40 -19.82 -9.78
N LYS A 14 3.58 -20.20 -10.76
CA LYS A 14 2.11 -20.29 -10.62
C LYS A 14 1.71 -21.42 -9.66
N LYS A 15 2.37 -22.59 -9.75
CA LYS A 15 2.13 -23.76 -8.89
C LYS A 15 2.55 -23.50 -7.44
N TRP A 16 3.60 -22.71 -7.22
CA TRP A 16 4.07 -22.28 -5.90
C TRP A 16 3.23 -21.14 -5.30
N GLY A 17 2.16 -20.69 -5.96
CA GLY A 17 1.30 -19.62 -5.44
C GLY A 17 1.95 -18.23 -5.46
N VAL A 18 3.18 -18.10 -5.95
CA VAL A 18 3.94 -16.84 -6.07
C VAL A 18 3.31 -15.90 -7.11
N GLY A 19 2.40 -16.42 -7.95
CA GLY A 19 1.90 -15.76 -9.15
C GLY A 19 0.72 -14.80 -9.02
N LYS A 20 0.15 -14.54 -7.84
CA LYS A 20 -0.92 -13.54 -7.72
C LYS A 20 -0.73 -12.73 -6.44
N ARG A 21 -0.02 -11.61 -6.54
CA ARG A 21 -0.23 -10.51 -5.58
C ARG A 21 -1.74 -10.27 -5.54
N LYS A 22 -2.36 -10.34 -4.37
CA LYS A 22 -3.74 -9.88 -4.15
C LYS A 22 -3.79 -8.43 -4.64
N ARG A 23 -4.18 -8.22 -5.90
CA ARG A 23 -4.57 -6.90 -6.36
C ARG A 23 -5.86 -6.61 -5.60
N LEU A 24 -5.89 -5.45 -4.94
CA LEU A 24 -7.14 -4.95 -4.39
C LEU A 24 -8.15 -4.87 -5.55
N GLY A 25 -9.43 -5.08 -5.24
CA GLY A 25 -10.46 -4.70 -6.21
C GLY A 25 -10.32 -3.22 -6.54
N THR A 26 -10.59 -2.81 -7.79
CA THR A 26 -10.36 -1.44 -8.27
C THR A 26 -10.93 -0.37 -7.32
N GLU A 27 -12.15 -0.58 -6.82
CA GLU A 27 -12.81 0.30 -5.85
C GLU A 27 -12.07 0.38 -4.51
N VAL A 28 -11.57 -0.75 -4.01
CA VAL A 28 -10.78 -0.79 -2.77
C VAL A 28 -9.43 -0.09 -2.99
N GLU A 29 -8.81 -0.26 -4.15
CA GLU A 29 -7.56 0.42 -4.49
C GLU A 29 -7.73 1.95 -4.51
N GLU A 30 -8.83 2.45 -5.09
CA GLU A 30 -9.14 3.89 -5.10
C GLU A 30 -9.38 4.44 -3.69
N ARG A 31 -10.13 3.71 -2.85
CA ARG A 31 -10.34 4.10 -1.45
C ARG A 31 -9.05 4.16 -0.65
N VAL A 32 -8.17 3.16 -0.83
CA VAL A 32 -6.87 3.15 -0.16
C VAL A 32 -5.98 4.27 -0.70
N LYS A 33 -6.00 4.57 -2.00
CA LYS A 33 -5.27 5.70 -2.59
C LYS A 33 -5.69 7.04 -1.98
N LEU A 34 -6.99 7.31 -1.93
CA LEU A 34 -7.52 8.53 -1.32
C LEU A 34 -7.09 8.64 0.15
N ARG A 35 -7.16 7.53 0.90
CA ARG A 35 -6.79 7.53 2.30
C ARG A 35 -5.29 7.75 2.52
N VAL A 36 -4.44 7.12 1.72
CA VAL A 36 -2.98 7.34 1.74
C VAL A 36 -2.66 8.80 1.42
N GLN A 37 -3.34 9.39 0.43
CA GLN A 37 -3.18 10.80 0.09
C GLN A 37 -3.57 11.71 1.25
N GLU A 38 -4.70 11.48 1.90
CA GLU A 38 -5.15 12.26 3.06
C GLU A 38 -4.15 12.17 4.22
N LEU A 39 -3.71 10.94 4.58
CA LEU A 39 -2.71 10.71 5.63
C LEU A 39 -1.39 11.41 5.34
N TYR A 40 -0.97 11.46 4.07
CA TYR A 40 0.27 12.12 3.69
C TYR A 40 0.15 13.64 3.63
N VAL A 41 -0.92 14.16 3.02
CA VAL A 41 -1.09 15.61 2.76
C VAL A 41 -1.59 16.34 3.99
N GLU A 42 -2.60 15.80 4.67
CA GLU A 42 -3.20 16.49 5.81
C GLU A 42 -2.38 16.32 7.07
N TYR A 43 -1.82 15.13 7.27
CA TYR A 43 -1.17 14.76 8.53
C TYR A 43 0.36 14.64 8.46
N ASP A 44 0.96 14.82 7.26
CA ASP A 44 2.40 14.60 7.01
C ASP A 44 2.89 13.23 7.50
N LEU A 45 2.04 12.22 7.43
CA LEU A 45 2.39 10.87 7.87
C LEU A 45 3.19 10.16 6.79
N GLN A 46 4.51 10.15 6.95
CA GLN A 46 5.45 9.55 5.99
C GLN A 46 5.90 8.15 6.38
N ASP A 47 5.68 7.76 7.64
CA ASP A 47 6.07 6.46 8.13
C ASP A 47 5.18 5.39 7.53
N SER A 48 5.78 4.56 6.66
CA SER A 48 5.10 3.49 5.95
C SER A 48 4.52 2.41 6.87
N GLU A 49 5.12 2.19 8.05
CA GLU A 49 4.66 1.18 9.00
C GLU A 49 3.45 1.69 9.77
N ILE A 50 3.44 2.97 10.15
CA ILE A 50 2.28 3.61 10.78
C ILE A 50 1.12 3.72 9.77
N LEU A 51 1.39 4.12 8.52
CA LEU A 51 0.40 4.13 7.43
C LEU A 51 -0.24 2.76 7.24
N LEU A 52 0.58 1.70 7.21
CA LEU A 52 0.10 0.33 7.08
C LEU A 52 -0.79 -0.07 8.27
N HIS A 53 -0.39 0.28 9.49
CA HIS A 53 -1.16 -0.02 10.69
C HIS A 53 -2.53 0.66 10.65
N ILE A 54 -2.59 1.95 10.31
CA ILE A 54 -3.83 2.71 10.20
C ILE A 54 -4.76 2.08 9.16
N LEU A 55 -4.25 1.76 7.96
CA LEU A 55 -5.06 1.13 6.91
C LEU A 55 -5.62 -0.22 7.34
N ARG A 56 -4.84 -1.04 8.05
CA ARG A 56 -5.33 -2.32 8.58
C ARG A 56 -6.37 -2.13 9.67
N LYS A 57 -6.20 -1.14 10.54
CA LYS A 57 -7.16 -0.78 11.59
C LYS A 57 -8.49 -0.29 11.02
N GLU A 58 -8.44 0.39 9.88
CA GLU A 58 -9.61 0.80 9.10
C GLU A 58 -10.28 -0.35 8.32
N GLY A 59 -9.72 -1.56 8.38
CA GLY A 59 -10.28 -2.78 7.78
C GLY A 59 -9.74 -3.10 6.38
N PHE A 60 -8.71 -2.40 5.90
CA PHE A 60 -8.11 -2.71 4.61
C PHE A 60 -7.12 -3.88 4.72
N ASP A 61 -7.38 -4.97 3.98
CA ASP A 61 -6.44 -6.09 3.82
C ASP A 61 -5.35 -5.73 2.81
N VAL A 62 -4.36 -4.94 3.27
CA VAL A 62 -3.25 -4.44 2.47
C VAL A 62 -1.90 -5.03 2.85
N SER A 63 -1.06 -5.21 1.83
CA SER A 63 0.32 -5.67 1.99
C SER A 63 1.22 -4.54 2.47
N LYS A 64 2.37 -4.87 3.08
CA LYS A 64 3.39 -3.89 3.51
C LYS A 64 3.83 -2.95 2.39
N TRP A 65 3.83 -3.42 1.15
CA TRP A 65 4.27 -2.66 -0.03
C TRP A 65 3.17 -1.78 -0.63
N THR A 66 1.91 -1.97 -0.23
CA THR A 66 0.78 -1.23 -0.80
C THR A 66 0.91 0.27 -0.54
N PRO A 67 1.14 0.76 0.70
CA PRO A 67 1.24 2.20 0.94
C PRO A 67 2.41 2.84 0.20
N LEU A 68 3.57 2.16 0.15
CA LEU A 68 4.76 2.62 -0.57
C LEU A 68 4.48 2.77 -2.06
N ARG A 69 3.93 1.73 -2.69
CA ARG A 69 3.57 1.80 -4.12
C ARG A 69 2.54 2.89 -4.40
N LEU A 70 1.52 3.03 -3.54
CA LEU A 70 0.49 4.05 -3.74
C LEU A 70 1.06 5.46 -3.56
N LYS A 71 2.00 5.64 -2.65
CA LYS A 71 2.74 6.90 -2.49
C LYS A 71 3.47 7.27 -3.78
N ASP A 72 4.16 6.29 -4.39
CA ASP A 72 4.88 6.47 -5.65
C ASP A 72 3.90 6.75 -6.80
N ASP A 73 2.81 5.97 -6.92
CA ASP A 73 1.76 6.15 -7.92
C ASP A 73 1.08 7.54 -7.82
N LEU A 74 1.00 8.11 -6.61
CA LEU A 74 0.45 9.43 -6.33
C LEU A 74 1.49 10.57 -6.44
N GLY A 75 2.77 10.27 -6.69
CA GLY A 75 3.83 11.26 -6.76
C GLY A 75 4.10 11.99 -5.44
N LEU A 76 3.79 11.36 -4.30
CA LEU A 76 3.89 11.93 -2.95
C LEU A 76 5.33 11.89 -2.41
N GLU A 77 6.32 12.28 -3.22
CA GLU A 77 7.74 12.31 -2.81
C GLU A 77 8.12 13.59 -2.07
N ARG A 78 7.35 14.67 -2.26
CA ARG A 78 7.63 15.98 -1.68
C ARG A 78 6.95 16.14 -0.32
N LYS A 79 7.75 16.42 0.71
CA LYS A 79 7.28 16.84 2.03
C LYS A 79 6.29 18.01 1.88
N PRO A 80 5.04 17.92 2.39
CA PRO A 80 4.28 19.12 2.64
C PRO A 80 5.10 20.01 3.59
N SER A 81 5.17 21.31 3.29
CA SER A 81 5.99 22.28 4.04
C SER A 81 5.66 22.29 5.54
N ARG A 82 4.40 21.98 5.90
CA ARG A 82 3.91 21.77 7.27
C ARG A 82 2.69 20.83 7.24
N PRO A 83 2.51 19.95 8.25
CA PRO A 83 1.25 19.22 8.45
C PRO A 83 0.10 20.21 8.67
N ASN A 84 -1.04 19.95 8.03
CA ASN A 84 -2.24 20.79 8.17
C ASN A 84 -3.06 20.39 9.42
N LYS A 85 -3.00 19.11 9.80
CA LYS A 85 -3.75 18.53 10.92
C LYS A 85 -2.83 17.67 11.79
N LYS A 86 -3.16 17.57 13.08
CA LYS A 86 -2.51 16.61 13.99
C LYS A 86 -3.15 15.24 13.81
N LEU A 87 -2.35 14.18 13.74
CA LEU A 87 -2.84 12.80 13.69
C LEU A 87 -3.75 12.53 14.89
N PRO A 88 -4.97 12.01 14.69
CA PRO A 88 -5.84 11.62 15.80
C PRO A 88 -5.15 10.55 16.63
N HIS A 89 -5.05 10.76 17.94
CA HIS A 89 -4.43 9.81 18.86
C HIS A 89 -5.09 8.43 18.79
N GLU A 90 -6.39 8.39 18.52
CA GLU A 90 -7.18 7.17 18.36
C GLU A 90 -6.68 6.25 17.26
N LEU A 91 -5.99 6.77 16.24
CA LEU A 91 -5.40 5.96 15.17
C LEU A 91 -4.07 5.31 15.56
N LEU A 92 -3.41 5.80 16.62
CA LEU A 92 -2.10 5.34 17.08
C LEU A 92 -2.18 4.36 18.25
N THR A 93 -3.27 4.37 19.02
CA THR A 93 -3.42 3.47 20.18
C THR A 93 -3.97 2.11 19.78
N GLU A 94 -3.30 1.03 20.19
CA GLU A 94 -3.88 -0.32 20.20
C GLU A 94 -4.99 -0.34 21.26
N ARG A 95 -6.19 -0.78 20.88
CA ARG A 95 -7.32 -0.97 21.80
C ARG A 95 -7.54 -2.46 21.99
#